data_AF-A0A1E4TKB3-F1
#
_entry.id   AF-A0A1E4TKB3-F1
#
_cell.length_a   1.000
_cell.length_b   1.000
_cell.length_c   1.000
_cell.angle_alpha   90.00
_cell.angle_beta   90.00
_cell.angle_gamma   90.00
#
_symmetry.space_group_name_H-M   'P 1'
#
loop_
_entity.id
_entity.type
_entity.pdbx_description
1 polymer ?
#
loop_
_entity_poly.entity_id
_entity_poly.type
_entity_poly.pdbx_seq_one_letter_code
_entity_poly.pdbx_strand_id
1 'polypeptide(L)'
;YTERGDPLRSIFLPGSLHKRFLSISSNNTARGLETCGILCGKLSLNAFFVTHLVIPEQDNTPNSCQTKDEEGLFHFIDSNDLFILGWIHTHPTQTCFMSSVDLHTHNSYQLMLPESIAIVCAPQKTPNFGIFRLTDPPGIGVITECREPAMFHPHSTGNLYTSAYKPGHASFSDQVPLTIKDLRK
;
A
#
# COMPACT_ATOMS: atom_id res chain seq x y z
N TYR A 1 -6.23 16.17 4.69
CA TYR A 1 -7.45 16.04 5.50
C TYR A 1 -8.26 14.86 4.99
N THR A 2 -9.05 14.24 5.87
CA THR A 2 -10.10 13.29 5.50
C THR A 2 -11.32 14.02 4.95
N GLU A 3 -12.29 13.28 4.42
CA GLU A 3 -13.53 13.81 3.86
C GLU A 3 -14.42 14.49 4.92
N ARG A 4 -14.30 14.08 6.20
CA ARG A 4 -14.94 14.78 7.33
C ARG A 4 -14.11 15.93 7.93
N GLY A 5 -12.94 16.22 7.35
CA GLY A 5 -12.10 17.35 7.77
C GLY A 5 -11.07 17.03 8.85
N ASP A 6 -10.81 15.77 9.17
CA ASP A 6 -9.75 15.42 10.13
C ASP A 6 -8.37 15.64 9.49
N PRO A 7 -7.40 16.19 10.22
CA PRO A 7 -6.03 16.34 9.71
C PRO A 7 -5.37 14.97 9.54
N LEU A 8 -4.54 14.85 8.49
CA LEU A 8 -3.67 13.69 8.26
C LEU A 8 -2.23 14.17 8.29
N ARG A 9 -1.35 13.50 9.05
CA ARG A 9 0.09 13.77 9.02
C ARG A 9 0.65 13.48 7.64
N SER A 10 1.69 14.21 7.25
CA SER A 10 2.36 13.98 5.96
C SER A 10 3.10 12.64 5.96
N ILE A 11 3.05 11.93 4.83
CA ILE A 11 3.91 10.78 4.54
C ILE A 11 4.89 11.15 3.44
N PHE A 12 6.18 10.99 3.72
CA PHE A 12 7.26 11.18 2.76
C PHE A 12 7.79 9.83 2.27
N LEU A 13 7.78 9.66 0.96
CA LEU A 13 8.22 8.46 0.25
C LEU A 13 9.58 8.70 -0.42
N PRO A 14 10.51 7.72 -0.42
CA PRO A 14 11.74 7.83 -1.18
C PRO A 14 11.44 7.93 -2.68
N GLY A 15 12.06 8.88 -3.39
CA GLY A 15 11.86 9.06 -4.84
C GLY A 15 12.16 7.82 -5.69
N SER A 16 13.02 6.92 -5.20
CA SER A 16 13.38 5.67 -5.87
C SER A 16 12.46 4.47 -5.55
N LEU A 17 11.51 4.61 -4.62
CA LEU A 17 10.70 3.52 -4.07
C LEU A 17 10.03 2.67 -5.14
N HIS A 18 9.24 3.30 -6.03
CA HIS A 18 8.48 2.56 -7.04
C HIS A 18 9.41 1.82 -8.03
N LYS A 19 10.50 2.45 -8.46
CA LYS A 19 11.44 1.86 -9.43
C LYS A 19 12.15 0.65 -8.83
N ARG A 20 12.56 0.76 -7.57
CA ARG A 20 13.23 -0.33 -6.85
C ARG A 20 12.28 -1.50 -6.59
N PHE A 21 11.04 -1.22 -6.20
CA PHE A 21 10.02 -2.24 -6.04
C PHE A 21 9.75 -3.00 -7.35
N LEU A 22 9.52 -2.29 -8.46
CA LEU A 22 9.30 -2.90 -9.77
C LEU A 22 10.49 -3.76 -10.23
N SER A 23 11.72 -3.37 -9.90
CA SER A 23 12.90 -4.18 -10.19
C SER A 23 12.86 -5.52 -9.43
N ILE A 24 12.41 -5.51 -8.18
CA ILE A 24 12.35 -6.70 -7.31
C ILE A 24 11.17 -7.62 -7.70
N SER A 25 10.05 -7.04 -8.11
CA SER A 25 8.85 -7.77 -8.55
C SER A 25 8.92 -8.22 -10.01
N SER A 26 9.96 -7.85 -10.75
CA SER A 26 10.06 -8.01 -12.20
C SER A 26 9.82 -9.45 -12.69
N ASN A 27 10.40 -10.45 -12.03
CA ASN A 27 10.22 -11.86 -12.40
C ASN A 27 8.75 -12.32 -12.28
N ASN A 28 8.09 -11.96 -11.18
CA ASN A 28 6.68 -12.26 -10.97
C ASN A 28 5.80 -11.47 -11.96
N THR A 29 6.12 -10.20 -12.17
CA THR A 29 5.40 -9.32 -13.10
C THR A 29 5.48 -9.86 -14.53
N ALA A 30 6.63 -10.36 -14.97
CA ALA A 30 6.81 -10.99 -16.28
C ALA A 30 5.98 -12.27 -16.45
N ARG A 31 5.71 -12.97 -15.34
CA ARG A 31 4.83 -14.16 -15.28
C ARG A 31 3.35 -13.81 -15.08
N GLY A 32 3.01 -12.52 -15.04
CA GLY A 32 1.65 -12.06 -14.79
C GLY A 32 1.17 -12.28 -13.34
N LEU A 33 2.09 -12.41 -12.38
CA LEU A 33 1.79 -12.60 -10.96
C LEU A 33 1.98 -11.28 -10.19
N GLU A 34 1.02 -10.97 -9.32
CA GLU A 34 1.14 -9.84 -8.41
C GLU A 34 2.23 -10.09 -7.37
N THR A 35 2.78 -9.01 -6.81
CA THR A 35 3.74 -9.05 -5.69
C THR A 35 3.42 -7.88 -4.78
N CYS A 36 3.47 -8.07 -3.46
CA CYS A 36 3.33 -7.01 -2.47
C CYS A 36 4.62 -6.76 -1.68
N GLY A 37 4.69 -5.58 -1.09
CA GLY A 37 5.68 -5.18 -0.10
C GLY A 37 5.04 -4.27 0.94
N ILE A 38 5.62 -4.26 2.13
CA ILE A 38 5.16 -3.44 3.26
C ILE A 38 6.03 -2.19 3.35
N LEU A 39 5.38 -1.03 3.46
CA LEU A 39 6.03 0.25 3.62
C LEU A 39 6.24 0.50 5.11
N CYS A 40 7.49 0.50 5.54
CA CYS A 40 7.88 0.67 6.93
C CYS A 40 8.68 1.95 7.12
N GLY A 41 8.57 2.58 8.28
CA GLY A 41 9.19 3.89 8.48
C GLY A 41 9.19 4.42 9.90
N LYS A 42 9.54 5.70 10.03
CA LYS A 42 9.65 6.38 11.33
C LYS A 42 8.84 7.66 11.35
N LEU A 43 8.36 8.03 12.54
CA LEU A 43 7.73 9.31 12.82
C LEU A 43 8.80 10.31 13.27
N SER A 44 8.86 11.48 12.65
CA SER A 44 9.74 12.58 13.06
C SER A 44 9.07 13.91 12.79
N LEU A 45 9.14 14.85 13.75
CA LEU A 45 8.56 16.19 13.62
C LEU A 45 7.09 16.18 13.12
N ASN A 46 6.28 15.24 13.65
CA ASN A 46 4.88 15.06 13.27
C ASN A 46 4.64 14.68 11.79
N ALA A 47 5.64 14.11 11.11
CA ALA A 47 5.53 13.55 9.78
C ALA A 47 6.12 12.14 9.73
N PHE A 48 5.54 11.28 8.91
CA PHE A 48 6.03 9.93 8.67
C PHE A 48 6.98 9.90 7.48
N PHE A 49 8.03 9.10 7.61
CA PHE A 49 9.04 8.89 6.57
C PHE A 49 9.14 7.40 6.30
N VAL A 50 8.73 6.97 5.10
CA VAL A 50 8.95 5.61 4.64
C VAL A 50 10.44 5.44 4.37
N THR A 51 11.10 4.61 5.16
CA THR A 51 12.55 4.39 5.06
C THR A 51 12.88 2.95 4.67
N HIS A 52 11.92 2.04 4.84
CA HIS A 52 12.10 0.62 4.61
C HIS A 52 11.01 0.09 3.69
N LEU A 53 11.41 -0.67 2.67
CA LEU A 53 10.53 -1.52 1.89
C LEU A 53 10.83 -2.97 2.25
N VAL A 54 9.87 -3.63 2.88
CA VAL A 54 10.00 -5.04 3.28
C VAL A 54 9.21 -5.89 2.32
N ILE A 55 9.84 -6.89 1.70
CA ILE A 55 9.17 -7.85 0.83
C ILE A 55 8.94 -9.12 1.64
N PRO A 56 7.71 -9.37 2.15
CA PRO A 56 7.43 -10.55 2.95
C PRO A 56 7.43 -11.81 2.08
N GLU A 57 7.56 -12.98 2.73
CA GLU A 57 7.14 -14.24 2.12
C GLU A 57 5.66 -14.10 1.74
N GLN A 58 5.26 -14.64 0.58
CA GLN A 58 3.92 -14.37 0.05
C GLN A 58 3.50 -15.40 -0.99
N ASP A 59 2.19 -15.64 -1.09
CA ASP A 59 1.57 -16.30 -2.23
C ASP A 59 1.21 -15.28 -3.30
N ASN A 60 1.55 -15.61 -4.54
CA ASN A 60 1.37 -14.74 -5.69
C ASN A 60 0.41 -15.37 -6.68
N THR A 61 -0.68 -14.66 -6.99
CA THR A 61 -1.63 -15.02 -8.06
C THR A 61 -1.72 -13.85 -9.05
N PRO A 62 -2.37 -14.02 -10.20
CA PRO A 62 -2.56 -12.90 -11.14
C PRO A 62 -3.42 -11.73 -10.65
N ASN A 63 -4.20 -11.92 -9.58
CA ASN A 63 -5.18 -10.94 -9.08
C ASN A 63 -5.12 -10.74 -7.55
N SER A 64 -4.15 -11.33 -6.86
CA SER A 64 -3.96 -11.14 -5.42
C SER A 64 -2.55 -11.56 -5.00
N CYS A 65 -2.09 -10.95 -3.91
CA CYS A 65 -0.88 -11.34 -3.20
C CYS A 65 -1.16 -11.37 -1.70
N GLN A 66 -0.85 -12.49 -1.04
CA GLN A 66 -1.13 -12.69 0.38
C GLN A 66 0.18 -12.95 1.12
N THR A 67 0.40 -12.24 2.22
CA THR A 67 1.59 -12.40 3.06
C THR A 67 1.56 -13.76 3.77
N LYS A 68 2.75 -14.36 3.87
CA LYS A 68 3.06 -15.57 4.62
C LYS A 68 4.12 -15.26 5.66
N ASP A 69 4.19 -16.08 6.70
CA ASP A 69 5.18 -15.94 7.78
C ASP A 69 5.20 -14.52 8.38
N GLU A 70 4.06 -14.15 8.96
CA GLU A 70 3.89 -12.83 9.59
C GLU A 70 4.79 -12.65 10.82
N GLU A 71 5.30 -13.73 11.41
CA GLU A 71 6.22 -13.70 12.55
C GLU A 71 7.58 -13.09 12.13
N GLY A 72 8.15 -13.53 11.01
CA GLY A 72 9.41 -12.97 10.50
C GLY A 72 9.28 -11.49 10.11
N LEU A 73 8.15 -11.10 9.52
CA LEU A 73 7.84 -9.70 9.22
C LEU A 73 7.72 -8.87 10.50
N PHE A 74 6.94 -9.35 11.47
CA PHE A 74 6.74 -8.68 12.75
C PHE A 74 8.06 -8.50 13.50
N HIS A 75 8.86 -9.56 13.63
CA HIS A 75 10.16 -9.50 14.31
C HIS A 75 11.08 -8.46 13.66
N PHE A 76 11.15 -8.40 12.33
CA PHE A 76 11.96 -7.38 11.65
C PHE A 76 11.46 -5.95 11.91
N ILE A 77 10.15 -5.73 11.90
CA ILE A 77 9.55 -4.41 12.14
C ILE A 77 9.82 -3.96 13.58
N ASP A 78 9.57 -4.84 14.54
CA ASP A 78 9.75 -4.58 15.98
C ASP A 78 11.21 -4.32 16.32
N SER A 79 12.13 -5.18 15.87
CA SER A 79 13.57 -5.06 16.16
C SER A 79 14.23 -3.79 15.61
N ASN A 80 13.56 -3.09 14.68
CA ASN A 80 14.07 -1.87 14.05
C ASN A 80 13.28 -0.61 14.44
N ASP A 81 12.32 -0.73 15.37
CA ASP A 81 11.41 0.34 15.81
C ASP A 81 10.69 1.01 14.63
N LEU A 82 10.06 0.21 13.77
CA LEU A 82 9.41 0.69 12.55
C LEU A 82 7.89 0.73 12.67
N PHE A 83 7.28 1.79 12.13
CA PHE A 83 5.85 1.86 11.89
C PHE A 83 5.51 1.22 10.55
N ILE A 84 4.39 0.49 10.47
CA ILE A 84 3.76 0.11 9.21
C ILE A 84 2.97 1.31 8.70
N LEU A 85 3.40 1.87 7.58
CA LEU A 85 2.87 3.10 6.99
C LEU A 85 1.97 2.85 5.77
N GLY A 86 1.84 1.59 5.36
CA GLY A 86 1.09 1.21 4.17
C GLY A 86 1.72 0.01 3.47
N TRP A 87 1.34 -0.17 2.22
CA TRP A 87 1.78 -1.28 1.40
C TRP A 87 1.86 -0.87 -0.08
N ILE A 88 2.58 -1.65 -0.86
CA ILE A 88 2.78 -1.46 -2.30
C ILE A 88 2.59 -2.80 -3.00
N HIS A 89 1.86 -2.84 -4.11
CA HIS A 89 1.72 -4.05 -4.92
C HIS A 89 1.75 -3.77 -6.43
N THR A 90 1.90 -4.84 -7.21
CA THR A 90 1.84 -4.76 -8.67
C THR A 90 0.51 -5.22 -9.23
N HIS A 91 0.04 -4.51 -10.26
CA HIS A 91 -0.92 -4.96 -11.25
C HIS A 91 -0.15 -5.26 -12.54
N PRO A 92 0.27 -6.51 -12.80
CA PRO A 92 1.12 -6.83 -13.95
C PRO A 92 0.50 -6.46 -15.30
N THR A 93 -0.82 -6.64 -15.43
CA THR A 93 -1.55 -6.43 -16.70
C THR A 93 -2.72 -5.47 -16.57
N GLN A 94 -3.24 -5.27 -15.35
CA GLN A 94 -4.40 -4.46 -15.04
C GLN A 94 -4.02 -2.97 -14.97
N THR A 95 -5.02 -2.10 -15.05
CA THR A 95 -4.84 -0.65 -14.88
C THR A 95 -4.51 -0.27 -13.43
N CYS A 96 -4.07 0.96 -13.22
CA CYS A 96 -3.78 1.47 -11.87
C CYS A 96 -5.09 1.89 -11.17
N PHE A 97 -5.61 1.04 -10.29
CA PHE A 97 -6.80 1.28 -9.47
C PHE A 97 -6.77 0.40 -8.22
N MET A 98 -7.64 0.65 -7.24
CA MET A 98 -7.83 -0.24 -6.09
C MET A 98 -8.93 -1.26 -6.41
N SER A 99 -8.58 -2.55 -6.45
CA SER A 99 -9.51 -3.67 -6.60
C SER A 99 -10.36 -3.89 -5.34
N SER A 100 -11.42 -4.71 -5.42
CA SER A 100 -12.22 -5.03 -4.22
C SER A 100 -11.34 -5.65 -3.12
N VAL A 101 -10.44 -6.56 -3.48
CA VAL A 101 -9.47 -7.17 -2.56
C VAL A 101 -8.53 -6.11 -1.96
N ASP A 102 -8.10 -5.14 -2.75
CA ASP A 102 -7.21 -4.07 -2.28
C ASP A 102 -7.92 -3.15 -1.28
N LEU A 103 -9.19 -2.81 -1.52
CA LEU A 103 -10.00 -1.99 -0.62
C LEU A 103 -10.15 -2.68 0.74
N HIS A 104 -10.52 -3.96 0.74
CA HIS A 104 -10.66 -4.76 1.95
C HIS A 104 -9.33 -4.93 2.70
N THR A 105 -8.25 -5.20 1.98
CA THR A 105 -6.90 -5.29 2.57
C THR A 105 -6.52 -3.96 3.20
N HIS A 106 -6.66 -2.85 2.46
CA HIS A 106 -6.22 -1.55 2.92
C HIS A 106 -7.06 -1.00 4.09
N ASN A 107 -8.33 -1.39 4.20
CA ASN A 107 -9.19 -1.00 5.31
C ASN A 107 -8.57 -1.31 6.68
N SER A 108 -8.03 -2.51 6.87
CA SER A 108 -7.35 -2.89 8.12
C SER A 108 -6.16 -1.99 8.42
N TYR A 109 -5.33 -1.69 7.41
CA TYR A 109 -4.19 -0.79 7.59
C TYR A 109 -4.62 0.63 7.96
N GLN A 110 -5.67 1.15 7.33
CA GLN A 110 -6.10 2.53 7.55
C GLN A 110 -6.91 2.70 8.86
N LEU A 111 -7.57 1.63 9.34
CA LEU A 111 -8.15 1.59 10.68
C LEU A 111 -7.08 1.65 11.78
N MET A 112 -5.92 1.01 11.56
CA MET A 112 -4.79 1.05 12.51
C MET A 112 -4.01 2.37 12.44
N LEU A 113 -3.88 2.94 11.23
CA LEU A 113 -3.20 4.21 10.99
C LEU A 113 -3.97 5.02 9.96
N PRO A 114 -4.67 6.11 10.33
CA PRO A 114 -5.47 6.91 9.40
C PRO A 114 -4.68 7.45 8.20
N GLU A 115 -3.38 7.69 8.36
CA GLU A 115 -2.50 8.12 7.28
C GLU A 115 -2.03 7.00 6.35
N SER A 116 -2.34 5.73 6.61
CA SER A 116 -1.86 4.61 5.80
C SER A 116 -2.20 4.79 4.32
N ILE A 117 -1.29 4.31 3.46
CA ILE A 117 -1.43 4.39 2.00
C ILE A 117 -1.31 3.02 1.32
N ALA A 118 -1.95 2.88 0.17
CA ALA A 118 -1.78 1.76 -0.74
C ALA A 118 -1.17 2.26 -2.06
N ILE A 119 -0.02 1.72 -2.47
CA ILE A 119 0.62 2.06 -3.73
C ILE A 119 0.37 0.93 -4.74
N VAL A 120 -0.31 1.23 -5.84
CA VAL A 120 -0.50 0.27 -6.94
C VAL A 120 0.46 0.59 -8.06
N CYS A 121 1.27 -0.38 -8.48
CA CYS A 121 2.17 -0.25 -9.62
C CYS A 121 1.61 -1.01 -10.83
N ALA A 122 1.26 -0.30 -11.90
CA ALA A 122 0.75 -0.85 -13.15
C ALA A 122 1.76 -0.64 -14.29
N PRO A 123 2.87 -1.38 -14.34
CA PRO A 123 4.05 -1.06 -15.17
C PRO A 123 3.78 -1.00 -16.68
N GLN A 124 2.71 -1.65 -17.16
CA GLN A 124 2.33 -1.68 -18.56
C GLN A 124 1.24 -0.64 -18.93
N LYS A 125 0.81 0.21 -18.00
CA LYS A 125 -0.33 1.12 -18.16
C LYS A 125 0.06 2.57 -17.85
N THR A 126 -0.81 3.49 -18.24
CA THR A 126 -0.71 4.91 -17.91
C THR A 126 -1.98 5.31 -17.13
N PRO A 127 -1.86 5.82 -15.89
CA PRO A 127 -0.63 6.01 -15.13
C PRO A 127 0.01 4.66 -14.74
N ASN A 128 1.33 4.64 -14.61
CA ASN A 128 2.11 3.42 -14.31
C ASN A 128 2.22 3.12 -12.81
N PHE A 129 1.79 4.04 -11.95
CA PHE A 129 1.55 3.80 -10.54
C PHE A 129 0.53 4.80 -9.98
N GLY A 130 0.03 4.55 -8.78
CA GLY A 130 -0.88 5.42 -8.04
C GLY A 130 -0.73 5.21 -6.55
N ILE A 131 -1.04 6.23 -5.76
CA ILE A 131 -1.00 6.19 -4.29
C ILE A 131 -2.41 6.51 -3.82
N PHE A 132 -3.01 5.60 -3.07
CA PHE A 132 -4.42 5.65 -2.70
C PHE A 132 -4.59 5.55 -1.18
N ARG A 133 -5.75 6.00 -0.73
CA ARG A 133 -6.32 5.72 0.59
C ARG A 133 -7.83 5.52 0.46
N LEU A 134 -8.44 4.83 1.41
CA LEU A 134 -9.90 4.85 1.55
C LEU A 134 -10.37 6.25 1.96
N THR A 135 -11.54 6.64 1.48
CA THR A 135 -12.24 7.84 1.96
C THR A 135 -12.77 7.59 3.37
N ASP A 136 -12.86 8.64 4.18
CA ASP A 136 -13.32 8.56 5.56
C ASP A 136 -14.10 9.83 5.94
N PRO A 137 -15.44 9.81 5.86
CA PRO A 137 -16.31 8.82 5.20
C PRO A 137 -16.32 8.95 3.65
N PRO A 138 -16.94 8.03 2.88
CA PRO A 138 -17.65 6.82 3.32
C PRO A 138 -16.83 5.52 3.29
N GLY A 139 -15.67 5.50 2.63
CA GLY A 139 -14.89 4.29 2.33
C GLY A 139 -14.66 3.37 3.51
N ILE A 140 -14.06 3.87 4.58
CA ILE A 140 -13.75 3.08 5.79
C ILE A 140 -15.00 2.40 6.34
N GLY A 141 -16.11 3.14 6.50
CA GLY A 141 -17.36 2.58 7.02
C GLY A 141 -17.94 1.49 6.11
N VAL A 142 -18.05 1.78 4.81
CA VAL A 142 -18.63 0.85 3.83
C VAL A 142 -17.83 -0.45 3.75
N ILE A 143 -16.50 -0.39 3.70
CA ILE A 143 -15.66 -1.58 3.61
C ILE A 143 -15.68 -2.36 4.93
N THR A 144 -15.66 -1.67 6.08
CA THR A 144 -15.73 -2.31 7.40
C THR A 144 -17.04 -3.09 7.63
N GLU A 145 -18.15 -2.59 7.10
CA GLU A 145 -19.48 -3.22 7.23
C GLU A 145 -19.75 -4.28 6.17
N CYS A 146 -18.96 -4.35 5.11
CA CYS A 146 -19.16 -5.31 4.03
C CYS A 146 -18.98 -6.76 4.51
N ARG A 147 -19.90 -7.64 4.10
CA ARG A 147 -19.93 -9.09 4.47
C ARG A 147 -20.06 -9.99 3.24
N GLU A 148 -19.79 -9.46 2.05
CA GLU A 148 -19.91 -10.22 0.81
C GLU A 148 -18.86 -11.34 0.77
N PRO A 149 -19.25 -12.62 0.62
CA PRO A 149 -18.30 -13.74 0.63
C PRO A 149 -17.44 -13.83 -0.63
N ALA A 150 -17.88 -13.27 -1.76
CA ALA A 150 -17.11 -13.31 -2.99
C ALA A 150 -15.83 -12.45 -2.89
N MET A 151 -14.68 -13.00 -3.29
CA MET A 151 -13.39 -12.26 -3.28
C MET A 151 -13.45 -10.98 -4.14
N PHE A 152 -14.10 -11.05 -5.29
CA PHE A 152 -14.32 -9.90 -6.17
C PHE A 152 -15.81 -9.60 -6.23
N HIS A 153 -16.18 -8.45 -5.70
CA HIS A 153 -17.55 -7.95 -5.73
C HIS A 153 -17.56 -6.43 -5.88
N PRO A 154 -18.58 -5.87 -6.57
CA PRO A 154 -18.80 -4.44 -6.61
C PRO A 154 -19.34 -3.93 -5.27
N HIS A 155 -19.07 -2.66 -4.97
CA HIS A 155 -19.76 -1.94 -3.90
C HIS A 155 -20.71 -0.94 -4.54
N SER A 156 -21.93 -0.84 -4.01
CA SER A 156 -22.97 0.08 -4.53
C SER A 156 -22.64 1.55 -4.25
N THR A 157 -21.92 1.81 -3.18
CA THR A 157 -21.44 3.15 -2.81
C THR A 157 -20.20 3.51 -3.63
N GLY A 158 -20.25 4.66 -4.31
CA GLY A 158 -19.09 5.22 -5.01
C GLY A 158 -18.12 5.95 -4.09
N ASN A 159 -17.01 6.45 -4.65
CA ASN A 159 -16.02 7.27 -3.94
C ASN A 159 -15.43 6.61 -2.68
N LEU A 160 -15.22 5.29 -2.71
CA LEU A 160 -14.70 4.54 -1.55
C LEU A 160 -13.21 4.77 -1.30
N TYR A 161 -12.47 5.19 -2.33
CA TYR A 161 -11.06 5.50 -2.23
C TYR A 161 -10.74 6.72 -3.08
N THR A 162 -9.62 7.35 -2.77
CA THR A 162 -9.14 8.54 -3.46
C THR A 162 -7.62 8.52 -3.53
N SER A 163 -7.05 9.41 -4.34
CA SER A 163 -5.61 9.62 -4.37
C SER A 163 -5.11 10.17 -3.04
N ALA A 164 -4.14 9.51 -2.42
CA ALA A 164 -3.36 10.06 -1.32
C ALA A 164 -2.18 10.93 -1.84
N TYR A 165 -1.92 10.91 -3.14
CA TYR A 165 -0.96 11.80 -3.79
C TYR A 165 -1.60 13.14 -4.17
N LYS A 166 -0.83 14.24 -4.07
CA LYS A 166 -1.16 15.66 -4.38
C LYS A 166 -2.57 15.91 -4.99
N PRO A 167 -3.47 16.65 -4.32
CA PRO A 167 -3.32 17.40 -3.07
C PRO A 167 -3.40 16.56 -1.77
N GLY A 168 -3.17 15.25 -1.82
CA GLY A 168 -3.17 14.38 -0.65
C GLY A 168 -1.96 14.53 0.29
N HIS A 169 -1.94 13.71 1.36
CA HIS A 169 -0.93 13.76 2.43
C HIS A 169 0.37 13.00 2.12
N ALA A 170 0.42 12.25 1.01
CA ALA A 170 1.62 11.54 0.58
C ALA A 170 2.40 12.34 -0.48
N SER A 171 3.72 12.38 -0.34
CA SER A 171 4.63 13.04 -1.29
C SER A 171 5.97 12.33 -1.40
N PHE A 172 6.60 12.39 -2.58
CA PHE A 172 7.96 11.90 -2.77
C PHE A 172 8.99 12.94 -2.31
N SER A 173 10.09 12.47 -1.75
CA SER A 173 11.26 13.27 -1.39
C SER A 173 12.55 12.49 -1.68
N ASP A 174 13.51 13.14 -2.34
CA ASP A 174 14.82 12.57 -2.63
C ASP A 174 15.75 12.54 -1.41
N GLN A 175 15.33 13.18 -0.31
CA GLN A 175 16.10 13.22 0.95
C GLN A 175 15.85 12.00 1.84
N VAL A 176 14.85 11.18 1.53
CA VAL A 176 14.51 10.02 2.35
C VAL A 176 15.28 8.80 1.82
N PRO A 177 16.19 8.21 2.61
CA PRO A 177 16.90 7.01 2.21
C PRO A 177 15.94 5.82 2.15
N LEU A 178 16.23 4.88 1.25
CA LEU A 178 15.47 3.63 1.11
C LEU A 178 16.34 2.42 1.42
N THR A 179 15.99 1.72 2.49
CA THR A 179 16.48 0.38 2.81
C THR A 179 15.49 -0.65 2.29
N ILE A 180 15.98 -1.75 1.71
CA ILE A 180 15.14 -2.84 1.21
C ILE A 180 15.50 -4.11 1.96
N LYS A 181 14.48 -4.78 2.49
CA LYS A 181 14.63 -6.09 3.13
C LYS A 181 13.74 -7.09 2.40
N ASP A 182 14.36 -8.04 1.70
CA ASP A 182 13.65 -9.19 1.12
C ASP A 182 13.67 -10.34 2.12
N LEU A 183 12.49 -10.83 2.50
CA LEU A 183 12.29 -11.95 3.42
C LEU A 183 11.87 -13.24 2.70
N ARG A 184 11.73 -13.21 1.38
CA ARG A 184 11.45 -14.41 0.58
C ARG A 184 12.67 -15.33 0.62
N LYS A 185 12.43 -16.63 0.84
CA LYS A 185 13.46 -17.68 0.84
C LYS A 185 13.79 -18.14 -0.58
#